data_AF-A0A846DAD5-F1
#
_entry.id   AF-A0A846DAD5-F1
#
_cell.length_a   1.000
_cell.length_b   1.000
_cell.length_c   1.000
_cell.angle_alpha   90.00
_cell.angle_beta   90.00
_cell.angle_gamma   90.00
#
_symmetry.space_group_name_H-M   'P 1'
#
loop_
_entity.id
_entity.type
_entity.pdbx_description
1 polymer ?
#
loop_
_entity_poly.entity_id
_entity_poly.type
_entity_poly.pdbx_seq_one_letter_code
_entity_poly.pdbx_strand_id
1 'polypeptide(L)'
;MDSFYYYNPVKIFFGQGKIAAIAKEIPRDARILMTYGGGSLKNNGIYEQVKAALAQHTVLEFGGILANPELEILIDADNGLIGLGVPQDWSTHMIGHELTALYGLDHAVTLAIILPSLLAYKRNIKGVKLLRYADKVWGITQGNEEERIERAILATRDFFESVGISTRLRDYKLDSDSISNYIRNLEKHHLTPLGECQDIHHDSCCSNVSRVSLPIARGSQRCSRWFARRKFSG
;
A
#
# COMPACT_ATOMS: atom_id res chain seq x y z
N MET A 1 -7.26 -2.40 -27.17
CA MET A 1 -7.85 -1.77 -25.98
C MET A 1 -7.95 -0.30 -26.31
N ASP A 2 -9.16 0.22 -26.43
CA ASP A 2 -9.37 1.61 -26.84
C ASP A 2 -8.94 2.58 -25.73
N SER A 3 -8.49 3.76 -26.14
CA SER A 3 -8.14 4.84 -25.23
C SER A 3 -9.39 5.31 -24.48
N PHE A 4 -9.37 5.27 -23.15
CA PHE A 4 -10.44 5.82 -22.33
C PHE A 4 -9.90 6.77 -21.24
N TYR A 5 -10.72 7.75 -20.89
CA TYR A 5 -10.49 8.66 -19.77
C TYR A 5 -11.32 8.20 -18.58
N TYR A 6 -10.64 7.87 -17.47
CA TYR A 6 -11.29 7.58 -16.19
C TYR A 6 -11.18 8.79 -15.26
N TYR A 7 -12.32 9.36 -14.88
CA TYR A 7 -12.44 10.51 -13.98
C TYR A 7 -13.30 10.10 -12.77
N ASN A 8 -12.68 10.02 -11.60
CA ASN A 8 -13.34 9.69 -10.34
C ASN A 8 -13.06 10.80 -9.31
N PRO A 9 -13.85 11.88 -9.28
CA PRO A 9 -13.65 12.98 -8.36
C PRO A 9 -13.98 12.57 -6.93
N VAL A 10 -13.10 12.89 -5.98
CA VAL A 10 -13.30 12.66 -4.55
C VAL A 10 -13.40 14.01 -3.85
N LYS A 11 -14.44 14.19 -3.03
CA LYS A 11 -14.64 15.38 -2.18
C LYS A 11 -14.79 14.95 -0.73
N ILE A 12 -13.92 15.47 0.14
CA ILE A 12 -13.85 15.10 1.55
C ILE A 12 -14.45 16.23 2.41
N PHE A 13 -15.36 15.87 3.31
CA PHE A 13 -16.02 16.79 4.23
C PHE A 13 -15.46 16.61 5.65
N PHE A 14 -14.73 17.60 6.17
CA PHE A 14 -14.12 17.56 7.50
C PHE A 14 -14.70 18.64 8.43
N GLY A 15 -14.96 18.27 9.69
CA GLY A 15 -15.44 19.17 10.74
C GLY A 15 -16.90 18.95 11.15
N GLN A 16 -17.26 19.51 12.30
CA GLN A 16 -18.60 19.36 12.90
C GLN A 16 -19.69 19.94 11.98
N GLY A 17 -20.82 19.22 11.87
CA GLY A 17 -21.99 19.64 11.10
C GLY A 17 -21.87 19.48 9.58
N LYS A 18 -20.75 18.97 9.05
CA LYS A 18 -20.56 18.84 7.59
C LYS A 18 -21.35 17.70 6.95
N ILE A 19 -21.84 16.74 7.72
CA ILE A 19 -22.64 15.61 7.20
C ILE A 19 -23.88 16.09 6.44
N ALA A 20 -24.55 17.14 6.93
CA ALA A 20 -25.73 17.71 6.27
C ALA A 20 -25.42 18.34 4.89
N ALA A 21 -24.15 18.70 4.62
CA ALA A 21 -23.76 19.27 3.34
C ALA A 21 -23.65 18.22 2.22
N ILE A 22 -23.51 16.93 2.57
CA ILE A 22 -23.31 15.84 1.60
C ILE A 22 -24.46 15.76 0.60
N ALA A 23 -25.70 15.93 1.06
CA ALA A 23 -26.89 15.87 0.21
C ALA A 23 -26.91 16.91 -0.92
N LYS A 24 -26.20 18.05 -0.76
CA LYS A 24 -26.12 19.11 -1.78
C LYS A 24 -25.13 18.78 -2.89
N GLU A 25 -24.26 17.82 -2.67
CA GLU A 25 -23.14 17.48 -3.54
C GLU A 25 -23.41 16.22 -4.35
N ILE A 26 -24.44 15.47 -3.98
CA ILE A 26 -24.83 14.23 -4.63
C ILE A 26 -26.09 14.50 -5.47
N PRO A 27 -26.07 14.27 -6.79
CA PRO A 27 -27.25 14.35 -7.64
C PRO A 27 -28.42 13.53 -7.07
N ARG A 28 -29.65 14.04 -7.19
CA ARG A 28 -30.84 13.39 -6.57
C ARG A 28 -31.14 11.99 -7.12
N ASP A 29 -30.76 11.74 -8.36
CA ASP A 29 -30.95 10.48 -9.07
C ASP A 29 -29.80 9.48 -8.86
N ALA A 30 -28.75 9.86 -8.13
CA ALA A 30 -27.61 8.99 -7.89
C ALA A 30 -27.98 7.82 -6.96
N ARG A 31 -27.50 6.62 -7.32
CA ARG A 31 -27.50 5.45 -6.42
C ARG A 31 -26.21 5.47 -5.62
N ILE A 32 -26.33 5.43 -4.30
CA ILE A 32 -25.21 5.60 -3.37
C ILE A 32 -24.87 4.24 -2.77
N LEU A 33 -23.59 3.87 -2.81
CA LEU A 33 -23.05 2.80 -1.97
C LEU A 33 -22.40 3.42 -0.73
N MET A 34 -23.01 3.22 0.43
CA MET A 34 -22.49 3.68 1.71
C MET A 34 -21.64 2.59 2.34
N THR A 35 -20.32 2.80 2.37
CA THR A 35 -19.35 1.89 2.99
C THR A 35 -18.98 2.38 4.38
N TYR A 36 -18.93 1.49 5.36
CA TYR A 36 -18.53 1.84 6.71
C TYR A 36 -17.97 0.68 7.52
N GLY A 37 -17.18 1.03 8.53
CA GLY A 37 -16.55 0.06 9.41
C GLY A 37 -17.47 -0.58 10.45
N GLY A 38 -16.87 -1.10 11.52
CA GLY A 38 -17.60 -1.69 12.65
C GLY A 38 -18.57 -0.74 13.38
N GLY A 39 -19.18 -1.23 14.47
CA GLY A 39 -20.34 -0.62 15.14
C GLY A 39 -20.20 0.82 15.68
N SER A 40 -19.00 1.40 15.71
CA SER A 40 -18.75 2.76 16.21
C SER A 40 -19.63 3.82 15.52
N LEU A 41 -19.85 3.70 14.21
CA LEU A 41 -20.70 4.61 13.42
C LEU A 41 -22.15 4.65 13.91
N LYS A 42 -22.69 3.51 14.39
CA LYS A 42 -24.06 3.41 14.90
C LYS A 42 -24.16 3.94 16.33
N ASN A 43 -23.14 3.72 17.14
CA ASN A 43 -23.13 4.11 18.55
C ASN A 43 -22.98 5.61 18.77
N ASN A 44 -22.34 6.33 17.85
CA ASN A 44 -22.07 7.77 17.97
C ASN A 44 -23.09 8.67 17.23
N GLY A 45 -24.15 8.07 16.66
CA GLY A 45 -25.22 8.79 15.95
C GLY A 45 -24.81 9.36 14.59
N ILE A 46 -23.59 9.12 14.10
CA ILE A 46 -23.18 9.55 12.75
C ILE A 46 -23.96 8.78 11.69
N TYR A 47 -24.21 7.48 11.90
CA TYR A 47 -25.03 6.67 10.99
C TYR A 47 -26.38 7.33 10.70
N GLU A 48 -27.10 7.72 11.76
CA GLU A 48 -28.40 8.38 11.64
C GLU A 48 -28.30 9.74 10.94
N GLN A 49 -27.26 10.52 11.23
CA GLN A 49 -27.04 11.80 10.54
C GLN A 49 -26.81 11.63 9.04
N VAL A 50 -26.05 10.60 8.64
CA VAL A 50 -25.79 10.30 7.21
C VAL A 50 -27.06 9.78 6.54
N LYS A 51 -27.79 8.85 7.19
CA LYS A 51 -29.06 8.34 6.67
C LYS A 51 -30.10 9.45 6.52
N ALA A 52 -30.18 10.38 7.47
CA ALA A 52 -31.06 11.54 7.41
C ALA A 52 -30.67 12.49 6.26
N ALA A 53 -29.37 12.74 6.08
CA ALA A 53 -28.89 13.57 4.97
C ALA A 53 -29.21 12.94 3.60
N LEU A 54 -29.11 11.61 3.49
CA LEU A 54 -29.34 10.86 2.25
C LEU A 54 -30.77 10.31 2.10
N ALA A 55 -31.73 10.79 2.90
CA ALA A 55 -33.09 10.25 2.94
C ALA A 55 -33.83 10.33 1.58
N GLN A 56 -33.40 11.23 0.69
CA GLN A 56 -33.99 11.40 -0.65
C GLN A 56 -33.27 10.58 -1.74
N HIS A 57 -32.25 9.80 -1.38
CA HIS A 57 -31.44 9.03 -2.32
C HIS A 57 -31.67 7.53 -2.17
N THR A 58 -31.39 6.77 -3.23
CA THR A 58 -31.33 5.32 -3.14
C THR A 58 -29.98 4.90 -2.58
N VAL A 59 -29.96 4.38 -1.34
CA VAL A 59 -28.73 3.99 -0.64
C VAL A 59 -28.65 2.47 -0.48
N LEU A 60 -27.56 1.88 -0.95
CA LEU A 60 -27.12 0.52 -0.64
C LEU A 60 -26.05 0.59 0.44
N GLU A 61 -26.09 -0.34 1.40
CA GLU A 61 -25.18 -0.33 2.54
C GLU A 61 -24.19 -1.50 2.46
N PHE A 62 -22.92 -1.21 2.70
CA PHE A 62 -21.85 -2.20 2.84
C PHE A 62 -21.08 -1.90 4.13
N GLY A 63 -21.59 -2.44 5.23
CA GLY A 63 -21.06 -2.24 6.58
C GLY A 63 -20.18 -3.40 7.06
N GLY A 64 -19.50 -3.21 8.19
CA GLY A 64 -18.69 -4.27 8.83
C GLY A 64 -17.23 -4.30 8.38
N ILE A 65 -16.74 -3.23 7.74
CA ILE A 65 -15.33 -3.13 7.35
C ILE A 65 -14.47 -3.07 8.61
N LEU A 66 -13.68 -4.11 8.86
CA LEU A 66 -12.83 -4.16 10.06
C LEU A 66 -11.74 -3.09 9.98
N ALA A 67 -11.47 -2.43 11.11
CA ALA A 67 -10.46 -1.38 11.22
C ALA A 67 -9.03 -1.90 10.94
N ASN A 68 -8.84 -3.20 11.02
CA ASN A 68 -7.63 -3.91 10.65
C ASN A 68 -8.03 -5.39 10.36
N PRO A 69 -8.09 -5.84 9.10
CA PRO A 69 -8.46 -7.22 8.81
C PRO A 69 -7.33 -8.17 9.23
N GLU A 70 -7.65 -9.16 10.06
CA GLU A 70 -6.82 -10.36 10.17
C GLU A 70 -6.85 -11.10 8.82
N LEU A 71 -5.78 -11.85 8.54
CA LEU A 71 -5.38 -12.43 7.23
C LEU A 71 -6.54 -12.97 6.36
N GLU A 72 -7.61 -13.48 6.96
CA GLU A 72 -8.75 -14.11 6.28
C GLU A 72 -9.67 -13.11 5.55
N ILE A 73 -9.88 -11.89 6.04
CA ILE A 73 -10.83 -10.94 5.42
C ILE A 73 -10.19 -10.14 4.27
N LEU A 74 -8.86 -10.03 4.24
CA LEU A 74 -8.18 -9.49 3.07
C LEU A 74 -8.38 -10.39 1.87
N ILE A 75 -8.34 -11.71 2.02
CA ILE A 75 -8.60 -12.66 0.93
C ILE A 75 -10.03 -12.46 0.38
N ASP A 76 -11.03 -12.23 1.25
CA ASP A 76 -12.41 -12.01 0.81
C ASP A 76 -12.68 -10.61 0.22
N ALA A 77 -12.00 -9.56 0.71
CA ALA A 77 -12.04 -8.23 0.09
C ALA A 77 -11.24 -8.17 -1.22
N ASP A 78 -10.21 -9.00 -1.34
CA ASP A 78 -9.32 -9.19 -2.50
C ASP A 78 -9.94 -10.13 -3.57
N ASN A 79 -10.96 -10.92 -3.21
CA ASN A 79 -11.73 -11.77 -4.14
C ASN A 79 -12.71 -11.00 -5.06
N GLY A 80 -12.33 -9.80 -5.52
CA GLY A 80 -12.75 -9.31 -6.83
C GLY A 80 -13.77 -8.17 -6.91
N LEU A 81 -14.22 -7.57 -5.81
CA LEU A 81 -15.22 -6.49 -5.86
C LEU A 81 -14.64 -5.06 -5.95
N ILE A 82 -13.44 -4.80 -5.41
CA ILE A 82 -12.89 -3.44 -5.29
C ILE A 82 -11.91 -3.08 -6.42
N GLY A 83 -11.49 -4.04 -7.25
CA GLY A 83 -10.53 -3.82 -8.32
C GLY A 83 -10.91 -4.40 -9.69
N LEU A 84 -12.21 -4.43 -10.00
CA LEU A 84 -12.66 -4.72 -11.36
C LEU A 84 -12.11 -3.66 -12.33
N GLY A 85 -11.23 -4.10 -13.24
CA GLY A 85 -10.76 -3.31 -14.37
C GLY A 85 -9.36 -2.69 -14.25
N VAL A 86 -8.61 -2.93 -13.16
CA VAL A 86 -7.21 -2.49 -13.04
C VAL A 86 -6.32 -3.59 -12.46
N PRO A 87 -5.07 -3.76 -12.96
CA PRO A 87 -4.09 -4.65 -12.31
C PRO A 87 -3.85 -4.23 -10.87
N GLN A 88 -3.78 -5.21 -9.96
CA GLN A 88 -3.58 -5.01 -8.53
C GLN A 88 -2.22 -5.56 -8.09
N ASP A 89 -1.59 -4.92 -7.09
CA ASP A 89 -0.36 -5.40 -6.45
C ASP A 89 -0.54 -5.42 -4.93
N TRP A 90 -0.48 -6.63 -4.37
CA TRP A 90 -0.58 -6.88 -2.93
C TRP A 90 0.73 -7.28 -2.28
N SER A 91 1.84 -7.21 -3.02
CA SER A 91 3.15 -7.68 -2.55
C SER A 91 3.59 -6.96 -1.28
N THR A 92 3.39 -5.64 -1.21
CA THR A 92 3.72 -4.86 -0.01
C THR A 92 2.93 -5.36 1.20
N HIS A 93 1.66 -5.73 1.03
CA HIS A 93 0.83 -6.24 2.10
C HIS A 93 1.29 -7.62 2.54
N MET A 94 1.48 -8.56 1.61
CA MET A 94 1.91 -9.91 1.92
C MET A 94 3.27 -9.94 2.64
N ILE A 95 4.22 -9.14 2.18
CA ILE A 95 5.53 -8.96 2.84
C ILE A 95 5.35 -8.32 4.22
N GLY A 96 4.47 -7.33 4.35
CA GLY A 96 4.18 -6.65 5.62
C GLY A 96 3.51 -7.56 6.67
N HIS A 97 2.60 -8.44 6.25
CA HIS A 97 1.95 -9.39 7.15
C HIS A 97 2.94 -10.34 7.81
N GLU A 98 3.92 -10.85 7.05
CA GLU A 98 4.95 -11.71 7.60
C GLU A 98 5.82 -10.98 8.64
N LEU A 99 6.16 -9.71 8.40
CA LEU A 99 6.86 -8.89 9.40
C LEU A 99 6.00 -8.65 10.66
N THR A 100 4.71 -8.44 10.48
CA THR A 100 3.75 -8.30 11.59
C THR A 100 3.70 -9.60 12.40
N ALA A 101 3.57 -10.74 11.73
CA ALA A 101 3.46 -12.05 12.36
C ALA A 101 4.73 -12.47 13.11
N LEU A 102 5.91 -12.17 12.56
CA LEU A 102 7.19 -12.56 13.15
C LEU A 102 7.67 -11.62 14.26
N TYR A 103 7.38 -10.33 14.16
CA TYR A 103 8.00 -9.30 15.00
C TYR A 103 7.01 -8.43 15.77
N GLY A 104 5.70 -8.66 15.61
CA GLY A 104 4.66 -7.91 16.32
C GLY A 104 4.62 -6.42 15.96
N LEU A 105 5.13 -6.05 14.78
CA LEU A 105 5.07 -4.67 14.29
C LEU A 105 3.64 -4.33 13.84
N ASP A 106 3.21 -3.09 14.11
CA ASP A 106 1.91 -2.62 13.63
C ASP A 106 1.81 -2.73 12.10
N HIS A 107 0.62 -3.10 11.60
CA HIS A 107 0.43 -3.35 10.17
C HIS A 107 0.85 -2.15 9.31
N ALA A 108 0.38 -0.94 9.64
CA ALA A 108 0.73 0.28 8.93
C ALA A 108 2.25 0.59 8.95
N VAL A 109 2.95 0.23 10.04
CA VAL A 109 4.40 0.35 10.14
C VAL A 109 5.08 -0.57 9.14
N THR A 110 4.67 -1.83 9.05
CA THR A 110 5.27 -2.77 8.09
C THR A 110 5.08 -2.34 6.65
N LEU A 111 3.92 -1.76 6.30
CA LEU A 111 3.66 -1.21 4.97
C LEU A 111 4.58 -0.02 4.68
N ALA A 112 4.74 0.91 5.62
CA ALA A 112 5.61 2.09 5.47
C ALA A 112 7.09 1.72 5.31
N ILE A 113 7.54 0.62 5.94
CA ILE A 113 8.88 0.06 5.79
C ILE A 113 9.08 -0.53 4.38
N ILE A 114 8.11 -1.31 3.90
CA ILE A 114 8.26 -2.11 2.68
C ILE A 114 7.98 -1.32 1.40
N LEU A 115 6.93 -0.48 1.39
CA LEU A 115 6.43 0.15 0.18
C LEU A 115 7.52 0.91 -0.59
N PRO A 116 8.31 1.83 0.00
CA PRO A 116 9.29 2.61 -0.76
C PRO A 116 10.39 1.74 -1.38
N SER A 117 10.80 0.68 -0.67
CA SER A 117 11.83 -0.25 -1.15
C SER A 117 11.31 -1.14 -2.28
N LEU A 118 10.05 -1.59 -2.19
CA LEU A 118 9.41 -2.35 -3.25
C LEU A 118 9.23 -1.51 -4.52
N LEU A 119 8.81 -0.24 -4.39
CA LEU A 119 8.71 0.69 -5.51
C LEU A 119 10.07 0.93 -6.16
N ALA A 120 11.15 1.05 -5.38
CA ALA A 120 12.51 1.20 -5.91
C ALA A 120 12.98 -0.03 -6.69
N TYR A 121 12.64 -1.23 -6.22
CA TYR A 121 12.99 -2.47 -6.91
C TYR A 121 12.16 -2.70 -8.18
N LYS A 122 10.86 -2.44 -8.12
CA LYS A 122 9.94 -2.56 -9.28
C LYS A 122 9.89 -1.32 -10.15
N ARG A 123 10.81 -0.37 -9.99
CA ARG A 123 10.79 0.92 -10.71
C ARG A 123 10.74 0.77 -12.24
N ASN A 124 11.37 -0.27 -12.78
CA ASN A 124 11.39 -0.52 -14.23
C ASN A 124 10.01 -0.98 -14.74
N ILE A 125 9.30 -1.81 -13.96
CA ILE A 125 7.98 -2.34 -14.31
C ILE A 125 6.90 -1.30 -14.02
N LYS A 126 6.99 -0.62 -12.88
CA LYS A 126 6.02 0.39 -12.41
C LYS A 126 6.31 1.80 -12.92
N GLY A 127 7.31 2.00 -13.75
CA GLY A 127 7.87 3.33 -14.11
C GLY A 127 6.82 4.32 -14.61
N VAL A 128 5.97 3.89 -15.54
CA VAL A 128 4.88 4.75 -16.09
C VAL A 128 3.93 5.24 -14.99
N LYS A 129 3.55 4.36 -14.06
CA LYS A 129 2.67 4.72 -12.94
C LYS A 129 3.40 5.56 -11.89
N LEU A 130 4.68 5.28 -11.64
CA LEU A 130 5.52 6.06 -10.73
C LEU A 130 5.75 7.49 -11.23
N LEU A 131 5.90 7.70 -12.54
CA LEU A 131 5.99 9.05 -13.13
C LEU A 131 4.67 9.82 -12.99
N ARG A 132 3.54 9.13 -13.20
CA ARG A 132 2.21 9.74 -12.95
C ARG A 132 2.01 10.06 -11.47
N TYR A 133 2.46 9.17 -10.57
CA TYR A 133 2.43 9.40 -9.13
C TYR A 133 3.29 10.60 -8.73
N ALA A 134 4.51 10.69 -9.28
CA ALA A 134 5.42 11.82 -9.08
C ALA A 134 4.76 13.16 -9.45
N ASP A 135 4.14 13.24 -10.63
CA ASP A 135 3.45 14.44 -11.10
C ASP A 135 2.18 14.73 -10.28
N LYS A 136 1.25 13.78 -10.21
CA LYS A 136 -0.09 14.03 -9.68
C LYS A 136 -0.20 14.10 -8.17
N VAL A 137 0.70 13.43 -7.42
CA VAL A 137 0.66 13.42 -5.96
C VAL A 137 1.69 14.38 -5.37
N TRP A 138 2.89 14.43 -5.95
CA TRP A 138 4.00 15.21 -5.39
C TRP A 138 4.35 16.47 -6.19
N GLY A 139 3.71 16.72 -7.33
CA GLY A 139 4.02 17.87 -8.19
C GLY A 139 5.40 17.81 -8.84
N ILE A 140 6.02 16.63 -8.91
CA ILE A 140 7.39 16.43 -9.40
C ILE A 140 7.38 16.26 -10.93
N THR A 141 7.59 17.37 -11.63
CA THR A 141 7.53 17.43 -13.11
C THR A 141 8.88 17.67 -13.79
N GLN A 142 9.81 18.35 -13.12
CA GLN A 142 11.15 18.66 -13.64
C GLN A 142 12.09 17.46 -13.56
N GLY A 143 13.18 17.42 -14.33
CA GLY A 143 14.19 16.34 -14.30
C GLY A 143 13.87 15.14 -15.20
N ASN A 144 14.83 14.22 -15.34
CA ASN A 144 14.65 13.02 -16.16
C ASN A 144 13.74 11.99 -15.47
N GLU A 145 13.33 10.95 -16.20
CA GLU A 145 12.38 9.94 -15.67
C GLU A 145 12.90 9.25 -14.40
N GLU A 146 14.17 8.84 -14.37
CA GLU A 146 14.75 8.15 -13.21
C GLU A 146 14.77 9.07 -11.98
N GLU A 147 15.19 10.34 -12.15
CA GLU A 147 15.24 11.34 -11.09
C GLU A 147 13.85 11.67 -10.52
N ARG A 148 12.83 11.68 -11.38
CA ARG A 148 11.44 11.94 -10.96
C ARG A 148 10.88 10.77 -10.16
N ILE A 149 11.13 9.54 -10.61
CA ILE A 149 10.73 8.32 -9.89
C ILE A 149 11.44 8.26 -8.53
N GLU A 150 12.76 8.48 -8.50
CA GLU A 150 13.54 8.46 -7.27
C GLU A 150 13.02 9.49 -6.26
N ARG A 151 12.79 10.73 -6.69
CA ARG A 151 12.24 11.76 -5.80
C ARG A 151 10.82 11.45 -5.31
N ALA A 152 9.97 10.82 -6.12
CA ALA A 152 8.65 10.40 -5.66
C ALA A 152 8.72 9.31 -4.58
N ILE A 153 9.66 8.36 -4.73
CA ILE A 153 9.90 7.32 -3.72
C ILE A 153 10.45 7.94 -2.43
N LEU A 154 11.39 8.89 -2.54
CA LEU A 154 11.91 9.63 -1.39
C LEU A 154 10.83 10.47 -0.71
N ALA A 155 10.02 11.22 -1.45
CA ALA A 155 8.91 12.00 -0.88
C ALA A 155 7.89 11.11 -0.14
N THR A 156 7.64 9.90 -0.65
CA THR A 156 6.78 8.91 0.03
C THR A 156 7.40 8.47 1.35
N ARG A 157 8.71 8.26 1.38
CA ARG A 157 9.44 7.91 2.61
C ARG A 157 9.41 9.07 3.61
N ASP A 158 9.74 10.27 3.16
CA ASP A 158 9.78 11.48 3.98
C ASP A 158 8.39 11.79 4.58
N PHE A 159 7.32 11.54 3.83
CA PHE A 159 5.95 11.65 4.34
C PHE A 159 5.70 10.72 5.53
N PHE A 160 6.01 9.42 5.41
CA PHE A 160 5.85 8.49 6.52
C PHE A 160 6.70 8.90 7.74
N GLU A 161 7.94 9.31 7.52
CA GLU A 161 8.81 9.78 8.61
C GLU A 161 8.27 11.07 9.26
N SER A 162 7.69 11.98 8.47
CA SER A 162 7.08 13.22 8.98
C SER A 162 5.85 12.99 9.87
N VAL A 163 5.14 11.88 9.67
CA VAL A 163 4.00 11.48 10.51
C VAL A 163 4.40 10.54 11.65
N GLY A 164 5.72 10.40 11.89
CA GLY A 164 6.28 9.65 13.01
C GLY A 164 6.42 8.14 12.79
N ILE A 165 6.32 7.66 11.53
CA ILE A 165 6.50 6.26 11.20
C ILE A 165 7.88 6.07 10.58
N SER A 166 8.79 5.41 11.31
CA SER A 166 10.11 5.05 10.78
C SER A 166 9.97 4.04 9.63
N THR A 167 10.78 4.20 8.59
CA THR A 167 10.62 3.46 7.33
C THR A 167 11.75 2.46 7.06
N ARG A 168 12.57 2.16 8.07
CA ARG A 168 13.73 1.26 7.96
C ARG A 168 13.69 0.20 9.04
N LEU A 169 14.02 -1.03 8.66
CA LEU A 169 14.04 -2.19 9.57
C LEU A 169 14.97 -1.96 10.79
N ARG A 170 16.10 -1.29 10.58
CA ARG A 170 17.07 -0.98 11.65
C ARG A 170 16.48 -0.12 12.77
N ASP A 171 15.50 0.73 12.46
CA ASP A 171 14.87 1.62 13.43
C ASP A 171 13.96 0.82 14.40
N TYR A 172 13.59 -0.40 14.00
CA TYR A 172 12.83 -1.38 14.80
C TYR A 172 13.70 -2.51 15.35
N LYS A 173 15.03 -2.34 15.36
CA LYS A 173 16.01 -3.33 15.86
C LYS A 173 15.94 -4.68 15.13
N LEU A 174 15.48 -4.68 13.87
CA LEU A 174 15.51 -5.87 13.02
C LEU A 174 16.84 -5.92 12.26
N ASP A 175 17.56 -7.01 12.43
CA ASP A 175 18.91 -7.26 11.92
C ASP A 175 18.93 -8.29 10.76
N SER A 176 20.13 -8.71 10.34
CA SER A 176 20.30 -9.70 9.26
C SER A 176 19.72 -11.07 9.57
N ASP A 177 19.70 -11.46 10.85
CA ASP A 177 19.18 -12.76 11.29
C ASP A 177 17.67 -12.76 11.23
N SER A 178 17.06 -11.61 11.56
CA SER A 178 15.63 -11.35 11.36
C SER A 178 15.24 -11.52 9.88
N ILE A 179 16.02 -10.96 8.96
CA ILE A 179 15.76 -11.12 7.52
C ILE A 179 15.81 -12.60 7.07
N SER A 180 16.74 -13.37 7.65
CA SER A 180 16.87 -14.80 7.33
C SER A 180 15.70 -15.65 7.85
N ASN A 181 15.15 -15.31 9.02
CA ASN A 181 13.93 -15.94 9.55
C ASN A 181 12.71 -15.60 8.70
N TYR A 182 12.61 -14.34 8.29
CA TYR A 182 11.56 -13.86 7.41
C TYR A 182 11.53 -14.62 6.06
N ILE A 183 12.68 -14.80 5.41
CA ILE A 183 12.75 -15.53 4.13
C ILE A 183 12.31 -16.98 4.30
N ARG A 184 12.77 -17.65 5.35
CA ARG A 184 12.36 -19.03 5.66
C ARG A 184 10.86 -19.16 5.87
N ASN A 185 10.22 -18.16 6.49
CA ASN A 185 8.79 -18.19 6.74
C ASN A 185 7.98 -17.97 5.45
N LEU A 186 8.42 -17.06 4.58
CA LEU A 186 7.84 -16.90 3.24
C LEU A 186 7.89 -18.20 2.43
N GLU A 187 9.02 -18.91 2.45
CA GLU A 187 9.19 -20.22 1.79
C GLU A 187 8.22 -21.25 2.36
N LYS A 188 8.12 -21.32 3.69
CA LYS A 188 7.23 -22.24 4.40
C LYS A 188 5.76 -22.00 4.08
N HIS A 189 5.34 -20.75 3.95
CA HIS A 189 3.95 -20.39 3.71
C HIS A 189 3.57 -20.35 2.21
N HIS A 190 4.50 -20.69 1.31
CA HIS A 190 4.28 -20.68 -0.14
C HIS A 190 3.73 -19.34 -0.68
N LEU A 191 4.09 -18.22 -0.04
CA LEU A 191 3.60 -16.88 -0.36
C LEU A 191 4.29 -16.25 -1.58
N THR A 192 4.84 -17.03 -2.50
CA THR A 192 5.40 -16.52 -3.77
C THR A 192 4.95 -17.41 -4.94
N PRO A 193 4.81 -16.87 -6.17
CA PRO A 193 5.17 -15.51 -6.60
C PRO A 193 4.19 -14.40 -6.14
N LEU A 194 4.73 -13.21 -5.87
CA LEU A 194 3.95 -11.99 -5.57
C LEU A 194 4.03 -10.99 -6.73
N GLY A 195 3.15 -9.99 -6.71
CA GLY A 195 3.16 -8.85 -7.63
C GLY A 195 2.09 -8.93 -8.71
N GLU A 196 1.78 -7.77 -9.31
CA GLU A 196 0.83 -7.69 -10.42
C GLU A 196 1.31 -8.48 -11.66
N CYS A 197 2.62 -8.71 -11.76
CA CYS A 197 3.25 -9.52 -12.80
C CYS A 197 3.64 -10.92 -12.31
N GLN A 198 3.34 -11.29 -11.06
CA GLN A 198 3.69 -12.58 -10.46
C GLN A 198 5.19 -12.92 -10.60
N ASP A 199 6.05 -11.93 -10.38
CA ASP A 199 7.49 -11.98 -10.66
C ASP A 199 8.36 -11.61 -9.43
N ILE A 200 7.77 -11.64 -8.24
CA ILE A 200 8.47 -11.50 -6.97
C ILE A 200 8.57 -12.89 -6.32
N HIS A 201 9.71 -13.53 -6.51
CA HIS A 201 10.06 -14.81 -5.88
C HIS A 201 10.84 -14.60 -4.58
N HIS A 202 11.12 -15.68 -3.84
CA HIS A 202 11.86 -15.66 -2.57
C HIS A 202 13.19 -14.86 -2.64
N ASP A 203 13.99 -15.06 -3.69
CA ASP A 203 15.25 -14.34 -3.90
C ASP A 203 15.05 -12.82 -4.10
N SER A 204 13.96 -12.44 -4.77
CA SER A 204 13.57 -11.05 -5.00
C SER A 204 13.11 -10.36 -3.72
N CYS A 205 12.36 -11.08 -2.87
CA CYS A 205 11.98 -10.61 -1.54
C CYS A 205 13.22 -10.35 -0.67
N CYS A 206 14.22 -11.24 -0.70
CA CYS A 206 15.49 -11.05 0.01
C CYS A 206 16.21 -9.78 -0.43
N SER A 207 16.32 -9.54 -1.74
CA SER A 207 16.93 -8.33 -2.30
C SER A 207 16.19 -7.05 -1.89
N ASN A 208 14.85 -7.11 -1.83
CA ASN A 208 14.00 -6.00 -1.40
C ASN A 208 14.17 -5.65 0.07
N VAL A 209 14.05 -6.63 0.95
CA VAL A 209 14.20 -6.45 2.40
C VAL A 209 15.63 -5.97 2.71
N SER A 210 16.64 -6.52 2.04
CA SER A 210 18.03 -6.07 2.21
C SER A 210 18.24 -4.60 1.78
N ARG A 211 17.51 -4.11 0.78
CA ARG A 211 17.55 -2.70 0.35
C ARG A 211 16.87 -1.76 1.34
N VAL A 212 15.90 -2.24 2.13
CA VAL A 212 15.31 -1.45 3.23
C VAL A 212 16.34 -1.14 4.31
N SER A 213 17.29 -2.06 4.53
CA SER A 213 18.35 -1.94 5.54
C SER A 213 19.53 -1.05 5.10
N LEU A 214 19.71 -0.84 3.79
CA LEU A 214 20.77 0.00 3.23
C LEU A 214 20.27 1.43 2.96
N PRO A 215 21.13 2.46 3.07
CA PRO A 215 20.81 3.77 2.50
C PRO A 215 20.48 3.60 1.02
N ILE A 216 19.46 4.28 0.51
CA ILE A 216 19.20 4.34 -0.93
C ILE A 216 20.43 5.00 -1.54
N ALA A 217 21.35 4.19 -2.06
CA ALA A 217 22.61 4.67 -2.58
C ALA A 217 22.32 5.40 -3.90
N ARG A 218 22.70 6.68 -3.95
CA ARG A 218 22.85 7.43 -5.20
C ARG A 218 23.89 6.70 -6.06
N GLY A 219 23.45 6.04 -7.13
CA GLY A 219 24.33 5.51 -8.17
C GLY A 219 25.06 4.19 -7.88
N SER A 220 24.93 3.28 -8.84
CA SER A 220 25.79 2.14 -9.22
C SER A 220 26.21 1.02 -8.22
N GLN A 221 25.83 -0.20 -8.62
CA GLN A 221 26.62 -1.45 -8.53
C GLN A 221 27.36 -1.79 -7.22
N ARG A 222 26.64 -2.18 -6.15
CA ARG A 222 27.26 -2.95 -5.03
C ARG A 222 26.46 -4.14 -4.47
N CYS A 223 25.36 -4.57 -5.09
CA CYS A 223 24.60 -5.74 -4.59
C CYS A 223 25.19 -7.12 -4.96
N SER A 224 26.14 -7.21 -5.89
CA SER A 224 26.63 -8.50 -6.41
C SER A 224 27.63 -9.25 -5.52
N ARG A 225 28.09 -8.67 -4.39
CA ARG A 225 29.07 -9.34 -3.52
C ARG A 225 28.48 -10.23 -2.44
N TRP A 226 27.18 -10.13 -2.15
CA TRP A 226 26.56 -10.90 -1.05
C TRP A 226 26.19 -12.33 -1.46
N PHE A 227 25.77 -12.55 -2.71
CA PHE A 227 25.38 -13.88 -3.21
C PHE A 227 26.55 -14.82 -3.55
N ALA A 228 27.79 -14.31 -3.64
CA ALA A 228 28.91 -15.06 -4.21
C ALA A 228 29.71 -15.94 -3.22
N ARG A 229 29.35 -16.01 -1.92
CA ARG A 229 30.15 -16.73 -0.91
C ARG A 229 29.62 -18.10 -0.44
N ARG A 230 28.64 -18.69 -1.14
CA ARG A 230 28.11 -20.04 -0.78
C ARG A 230 28.06 -21.07 -1.91
N LYS A 231 28.74 -20.84 -3.04
CA LYS A 231 29.05 -21.92 -4.00
C LYS A 231 30.56 -22.14 -3.99
N PHE A 232 30.98 -23.40 -3.87
CA PHE A 232 32.35 -23.91 -3.65
C PHE A 232 32.76 -24.15 -2.19
N SER A 233 32.17 -25.19 -1.60
CA SER A 233 32.86 -26.14 -0.72
C SER A 233 32.14 -27.48 -0.88
N GLY A 234 32.63 -28.26 -1.83
CA GLY A 234 32.23 -29.61 -2.20
C GLY A 234 33.32 -30.14 -3.12
#